data_AF-A0A9D8QZ18-F1
#
_entry.id   AF-A0A9D8QZ18-F1
#
_cell.length_a   1.000
_cell.length_b   1.000
_cell.length_c   1.000
_cell.angle_alpha   90.00
_cell.angle_beta   90.00
_cell.angle_gamma   90.00
#
_symmetry.space_group_name_H-M   'P 1'
#
loop_
_entity.id
_entity.type
_entity.pdbx_description
1 polymer ?
#
loop_
_entity_poly.entity_id
_entity_poly.type
_entity_poly.pdbx_seq_one_letter_code
_entity_poly.pdbx_strand_id
1 'polypeptide(L)'
;VEKYLGEISKITGREYHLFSYYGAKDADRMIILMGSATDAAREAIDYLNANGQKVGMISVHLYRPFSVKHLLASVPKTVKRIAVLDRTKEPGANGEPLYLDVKDAFFDVEDRPLIVGGRYGLGSHDTTPAQIISVFNNLAMPEPKNHFTVGIVDDVTYTSLPAVEEIALGGAGMFQAKFYGLGADGTVGANKNSVKIIGDNTDKYCQAYFSYDSKKSGGFTCSHLRFGDTPIRSTYLVTTPNFVACHVQAYLHMYDVTRGLQKNGTFLLNTIFEGEELAKFMPNKVKRYFAQNNITVYTINATKIAQEIGLGNRTNTILQSAFFRITGVIPVDLAVEQMKKFIVKSYGSKGEDVVNKNYAAVDRGGEYKQFAVDPAWANLPDDAEKADNAPAFVKEVVRPINAQAGDLLPVSAFTKFGTADGSWEVGTAAYEKRGVEAFVPAWNKENCIQCNQCAYICPHAAIRPFVLTDDELAKFDGLESIEMKAPATMKGMHFVIEPSVLDCLGCGNCADICPGNPKLGKA
;
A
#
# COMPACT_ATOMS: atom_id res chain seq x y z
N VAL A 1 -19.90 33.64 1.29
CA VAL A 1 -19.19 32.48 1.86
C VAL A 1 -18.77 32.74 3.29
N GLU A 2 -17.94 33.75 3.56
CA GLU A 2 -17.43 34.08 4.92
C GLU A 2 -18.52 34.11 6.02
N LYS A 3 -19.65 34.80 5.78
CA LYS A 3 -20.80 34.80 6.71
C LYS A 3 -21.23 33.39 7.13
N TYR A 4 -21.39 32.46 6.19
CA TYR A 4 -21.87 31.12 6.47
C TYR A 4 -20.81 30.25 7.16
N LEU A 5 -19.52 30.45 6.87
CA LEU A 5 -18.44 29.82 7.62
C LEU A 5 -18.47 30.24 9.09
N GLY A 6 -18.72 31.53 9.35
CA GLY A 6 -18.95 32.04 10.71
C GLY A 6 -20.17 31.40 11.40
N GLU A 7 -21.31 31.26 10.71
CA GLU A 7 -22.48 30.58 11.27
C GLU A 7 -22.21 29.08 11.57
N ILE A 8 -21.47 28.37 10.71
CA ILE A 8 -21.05 26.99 10.97
C ILE A 8 -20.14 26.90 12.20
N SER A 9 -19.24 27.89 12.36
CA SER A 9 -18.32 27.95 13.50
C SER A 9 -19.07 28.09 14.82
N LYS A 10 -20.14 28.90 14.87
CA LYS A 10 -21.01 29.04 16.06
C LYS A 10 -21.71 27.73 16.44
N ILE A 11 -22.14 26.94 15.46
CA ILE A 11 -22.86 25.68 15.71
C ILE A 11 -21.91 24.57 16.13
N THR A 12 -20.74 24.50 15.49
CA THR A 12 -19.88 23.32 15.54
C THR A 12 -18.64 23.49 16.42
N GLY A 13 -18.32 24.72 16.82
CA GLY A 13 -17.08 25.07 17.49
C GLY A 13 -15.83 25.00 16.59
N ARG A 14 -16.00 24.66 15.30
CA ARG A 14 -14.89 24.57 14.33
C ARG A 14 -14.81 25.84 13.51
N GLU A 15 -13.74 26.59 13.69
CA GLU A 15 -13.52 27.87 13.02
C GLU A 15 -13.04 27.69 11.56
N TYR A 16 -13.66 28.43 10.64
CA TYR A 16 -13.29 28.45 9.23
C TYR A 16 -13.38 29.87 8.65
N HIS A 17 -12.44 30.21 7.77
CA HIS A 17 -12.43 31.42 6.97
C HIS A 17 -12.23 31.09 5.49
N LEU A 18 -12.32 32.08 4.59
CA LEU A 18 -11.88 31.88 3.19
C LEU A 18 -10.43 31.39 3.11
N PHE A 19 -9.59 31.94 4.00
CA PHE A 19 -8.17 31.62 4.18
C PHE A 19 -7.89 31.46 5.67
N SER A 20 -7.71 30.23 6.13
CA SER A 20 -7.55 29.94 7.56
C SER A 20 -6.06 29.83 7.92
N TYR A 21 -5.57 30.70 8.80
CA TYR A 21 -4.20 30.63 9.31
C TYR A 21 -4.05 29.55 10.40
N TYR A 22 -2.89 28.87 10.42
CA TYR A 22 -2.51 27.95 11.49
C TYR A 22 -1.00 28.00 11.73
N GLY A 23 -0.55 28.14 12.98
CA GLY A 23 0.86 28.12 13.35
C GLY A 23 1.22 29.18 14.38
N ALA A 24 2.52 29.47 14.51
CA ALA A 24 3.02 30.47 15.45
C ALA A 24 2.46 31.86 15.14
N LYS A 25 2.06 32.63 16.16
CA LYS A 25 1.54 34.00 15.96
C LYS A 25 2.62 34.95 15.42
N ASP A 26 3.88 34.65 15.73
CA ASP A 26 5.08 35.39 15.32
C ASP A 26 5.88 34.62 14.26
N ALA A 27 5.21 33.82 13.41
CA ALA A 27 5.85 33.07 12.34
C ALA A 27 6.66 33.99 11.41
N ASP A 28 7.88 33.56 11.07
CA ASP A 28 8.77 34.25 10.11
C ASP A 28 8.68 33.62 8.70
N ARG A 29 8.25 32.36 8.62
CA ARG A 29 8.09 31.58 7.39
C ARG A 29 6.73 30.90 7.41
N MET A 30 6.08 30.82 6.27
CA MET A 30 4.83 30.09 6.15
C MET A 30 4.66 29.39 4.80
N ILE A 31 3.69 28.48 4.73
CA ILE A 31 3.23 27.90 3.47
C ILE A 31 1.78 28.27 3.15
N ILE A 32 1.42 28.30 1.88
CA ILE A 32 0.03 28.45 1.42
C ILE A 32 -0.31 27.24 0.56
N LEU A 33 -1.34 26.51 0.95
CA LEU A 33 -1.74 25.27 0.27
C LEU A 33 -3.24 25.00 0.41
N MET A 34 -3.74 24.03 -0.36
CA MET A 34 -5.16 23.69 -0.45
C MET A 34 -5.40 22.18 -0.30
N GLY A 35 -6.58 21.82 0.22
CA GLY A 35 -7.02 20.43 0.30
C GLY A 35 -6.33 19.62 1.40
N SER A 36 -6.25 18.30 1.21
CA SER A 36 -5.90 17.35 2.27
C SER A 36 -4.51 17.52 2.87
N ALA A 37 -3.54 18.06 2.11
CA ALA A 37 -2.17 18.26 2.60
C ALA A 37 -2.09 19.32 3.71
N THR A 38 -3.12 20.14 3.89
CA THR A 38 -3.20 21.10 5.01
C THR A 38 -3.13 20.39 6.36
N ASP A 39 -3.69 19.19 6.52
CA ASP A 39 -3.64 18.46 7.79
C ASP A 39 -2.28 17.81 8.05
N ALA A 40 -1.61 17.25 7.02
CA ALA A 40 -0.21 16.81 7.12
C ALA A 40 0.73 17.98 7.45
N ALA A 41 0.47 19.16 6.87
CA ALA A 41 1.23 20.37 7.18
C ALA A 41 1.03 20.84 8.62
N ARG A 42 -0.18 20.71 9.20
CA ARG A 42 -0.41 21.02 10.62
C ARG A 42 0.48 20.18 11.52
N GLU A 43 0.60 18.87 11.26
CA GLU A 43 1.47 17.99 12.04
C GLU A 43 2.94 18.39 11.92
N ALA A 44 3.41 18.73 10.71
CA ALA A 44 4.76 19.24 10.51
C ALA A 44 5.01 20.57 11.25
N ILE A 45 4.05 21.50 11.21
CA ILE A 45 4.10 22.80 11.89
C ILE A 45 4.12 22.64 13.41
N ASP A 46 3.29 21.75 13.95
CA ASP A 46 3.24 21.45 15.39
C ASP A 46 4.60 20.93 15.86
N TYR A 47 5.19 19.99 15.11
CA TYR A 47 6.52 19.47 15.38
C TYR A 47 7.61 20.55 15.31
N LEU A 48 7.64 21.35 14.24
CA LEU A 48 8.66 22.38 14.05
C LEU A 48 8.58 23.49 15.10
N ASN A 49 7.36 23.93 15.45
CA ASN A 49 7.14 24.96 16.46
C ASN A 49 7.47 24.45 17.88
N ALA A 50 7.15 23.19 18.20
CA ALA A 50 7.58 22.56 19.45
C ALA A 50 9.12 22.48 19.56
N ASN A 51 9.82 22.43 18.43
CA ASN A 51 11.28 22.47 18.34
C ASN A 51 11.85 23.89 18.13
N GLY A 52 11.09 24.93 18.50
CA GLY A 52 11.56 26.32 18.57
C GLY A 52 11.60 27.07 17.23
N GLN A 53 11.13 26.45 16.14
CA GLN A 53 10.93 27.20 14.89
C GLN A 53 9.67 28.08 14.97
N LYS A 54 9.56 29.05 14.07
CA LYS A 54 8.45 30.00 13.98
C LYS A 54 7.77 29.87 12.62
N VAL A 55 6.98 28.81 12.47
CA VAL A 55 6.35 28.48 11.19
C VAL A 55 4.84 28.43 11.27
N GLY A 56 4.19 28.65 10.12
CA GLY A 56 2.74 28.53 9.98
C GLY A 56 2.29 28.23 8.56
N MET A 57 0.98 28.23 8.34
CA MET A 57 0.36 28.03 7.04
C MET A 57 -0.93 28.81 6.88
N ILE A 58 -1.34 29.01 5.63
CA ILE A 58 -2.73 29.29 5.26
C ILE A 58 -3.31 28.10 4.51
N SER A 59 -4.45 27.62 5.00
CA SER A 59 -5.34 26.72 4.29
C SER A 59 -6.33 27.53 3.44
N VAL A 60 -6.28 27.36 2.12
CA VAL A 60 -7.21 27.99 1.19
C VAL A 60 -8.52 27.19 1.14
N HIS A 61 -9.64 27.78 1.56
CA HIS A 61 -10.95 27.14 1.51
C HIS A 61 -11.82 27.63 0.35
N LEU A 62 -11.73 28.92 0.01
CA LEU A 62 -12.39 29.49 -1.17
C LEU A 62 -11.35 29.97 -2.18
N TYR A 63 -11.02 29.12 -3.14
CA TYR A 63 -10.08 29.47 -4.21
C TYR A 63 -10.67 30.47 -5.22
N ARG A 64 -11.97 30.38 -5.51
CA ARG A 64 -12.66 31.30 -6.43
C ARG A 64 -14.04 31.70 -5.91
N PRO A 65 -14.42 33.00 -6.00
CA PRO A 65 -13.57 34.16 -6.34
C PRO A 65 -12.43 34.38 -5.34
N PHE A 66 -11.23 34.74 -5.82
CA PHE A 66 -10.03 34.87 -4.98
C PHE A 66 -10.00 36.23 -4.26
N SER A 67 -10.23 36.23 -2.94
CA SER A 67 -10.34 37.48 -2.19
C SER A 67 -9.01 37.94 -1.60
N VAL A 68 -8.28 38.80 -2.33
CA VAL A 68 -7.00 39.40 -1.91
C VAL A 68 -7.09 40.01 -0.50
N LYS A 69 -8.17 40.75 -0.21
CA LYS A 69 -8.43 41.33 1.12
C LYS A 69 -8.39 40.29 2.24
N HIS A 70 -9.03 39.13 2.06
CA HIS A 70 -9.08 38.11 3.10
C HIS A 70 -7.77 37.33 3.18
N LEU A 71 -7.09 37.09 2.05
CA LEU A 71 -5.76 36.48 2.05
C LEU A 71 -4.78 37.32 2.86
N LEU A 72 -4.63 38.61 2.52
CA LEU A 72 -3.67 39.49 3.18
C LEU A 72 -3.98 39.68 4.67
N ALA A 73 -5.27 39.71 5.05
CA ALA A 73 -5.70 39.78 6.44
C ALA A 73 -5.32 38.53 7.27
N SER A 74 -5.22 37.36 6.63
CA SER A 74 -4.84 36.11 7.28
C SER A 74 -3.32 35.89 7.40
N VAL A 75 -2.50 36.76 6.81
CA VAL A 75 -1.03 36.65 6.83
C VAL A 75 -0.47 37.40 8.05
N PRO A 76 0.24 36.75 8.97
CA PRO A 76 0.89 37.45 10.08
C PRO A 76 1.92 38.46 9.56
N LYS A 77 1.95 39.66 10.16
CA LYS A 77 2.87 40.74 9.76
C LYS A 77 4.36 40.40 9.92
N THR A 78 4.68 39.38 10.71
CA THR A 78 6.04 38.91 10.97
C THR A 78 6.58 38.04 9.84
N VAL A 79 5.73 37.53 8.95
CA VAL A 79 6.13 36.62 7.88
C VAL A 79 7.03 37.35 6.88
N LYS A 80 8.19 36.75 6.60
CA LYS A 80 9.19 37.24 5.65
C LYS A 80 9.34 36.34 4.43
N ARG A 81 8.90 35.07 4.50
CA ARG A 81 9.00 34.13 3.39
C ARG A 81 7.79 33.22 3.31
N ILE A 82 7.29 33.01 2.10
CA ILE A 82 6.12 32.18 1.77
C ILE A 82 6.51 31.13 0.73
N ALA A 83 6.17 29.87 0.96
CA ALA A 83 6.11 28.87 -0.11
C ALA A 83 4.65 28.56 -0.46
N VAL A 84 4.30 28.64 -1.74
CA VAL A 84 2.98 28.28 -2.25
C VAL A 84 3.06 26.90 -2.86
N LEU A 85 2.18 25.99 -2.43
CA LEU A 85 2.18 24.60 -2.85
C LEU A 85 0.96 24.30 -3.72
N ASP A 86 1.24 23.85 -4.94
CA ASP A 86 0.23 23.52 -5.94
C ASP A 86 0.18 22.01 -6.20
N ARG A 87 -1.03 21.45 -6.20
CA ARG A 87 -1.28 20.05 -6.53
C ARG A 87 -1.64 19.88 -8.01
N THR A 88 -0.87 20.53 -8.88
CA THR A 88 -1.03 20.51 -10.33
C THR A 88 0.31 20.78 -11.02
N LYS A 89 0.35 20.62 -12.35
CA LYS A 89 1.48 21.01 -13.20
C LYS A 89 0.91 21.63 -14.47
N GLU A 90 1.30 22.85 -14.77
CA GLU A 90 0.99 23.53 -16.03
C GLU A 90 2.28 23.67 -16.85
N PRO A 91 2.56 22.74 -17.79
CA PRO A 91 3.81 22.76 -18.55
C PRO A 91 3.98 24.05 -19.36
N GLY A 92 5.13 24.71 -19.19
CA GLY A 92 5.47 25.95 -19.90
C GLY A 92 4.90 27.23 -19.28
N ALA A 93 4.06 27.13 -18.24
CA ALA A 93 3.59 28.30 -17.51
C ALA A 93 4.71 28.92 -16.64
N ASN A 94 4.59 30.22 -16.36
CA ASN A 94 5.52 30.94 -15.47
C ASN A 94 5.39 30.56 -13.98
N GLY A 95 4.47 29.66 -13.66
CA GLY A 95 4.16 29.19 -12.32
C GLY A 95 2.79 28.53 -12.27
N GLU A 96 2.54 27.78 -11.20
CA GLU A 96 1.25 27.12 -10.99
C GLU A 96 0.17 28.10 -10.51
N PRO A 97 -1.13 27.76 -10.66
CA PRO A 97 -2.23 28.71 -10.48
C PRO A 97 -2.28 29.40 -9.11
N LEU A 98 -2.19 28.64 -8.01
CA LEU A 98 -2.25 29.25 -6.68
C LEU A 98 -1.02 30.11 -6.40
N TYR A 99 0.16 29.66 -6.81
CA TYR A 99 1.38 30.46 -6.76
C TYR A 99 1.25 31.79 -7.52
N LEU A 100 0.69 31.79 -8.73
CA LEU A 100 0.49 33.01 -9.52
C LEU A 100 -0.52 33.96 -8.85
N ASP A 101 -1.65 33.45 -8.35
CA ASP A 101 -2.63 34.27 -7.64
C ASP A 101 -2.06 34.91 -6.37
N VAL A 102 -1.24 34.17 -5.62
CA VAL A 102 -0.57 34.69 -4.42
C VAL A 102 0.45 35.76 -4.82
N LYS A 103 1.24 35.54 -5.87
CA LYS A 103 2.19 36.56 -6.34
C LYS A 103 1.50 37.85 -6.79
N ASP A 104 0.40 37.73 -7.51
CA ASP A 104 -0.42 38.86 -7.93
C ASP A 104 -1.01 39.61 -6.73
N ALA A 105 -1.56 38.89 -5.75
CA ALA A 105 -2.13 39.47 -4.52
C ALA A 105 -1.12 40.29 -3.68
N PHE A 106 0.18 39.98 -3.79
CA PHE A 106 1.27 40.68 -3.10
C PHE A 106 2.02 41.67 -4.00
N PHE A 107 1.60 41.88 -5.25
CA PHE A 107 2.36 42.66 -6.22
C PHE A 107 2.60 44.11 -5.75
N ASP A 108 1.55 44.77 -5.27
CA ASP A 108 1.58 46.17 -4.79
C ASP A 108 1.84 46.31 -3.27
N VAL A 109 2.25 45.23 -2.59
CA VAL A 109 2.59 45.27 -1.16
C VAL A 109 4.07 45.65 -1.02
N GLU A 110 4.34 46.80 -0.38
CA GLU A 110 5.68 47.38 -0.24
C GLU A 110 6.67 46.43 0.46
N ASP A 111 6.36 45.98 1.68
CA ASP A 111 7.16 45.03 2.46
C ASP A 111 6.76 43.56 2.20
N ARG A 112 6.51 43.20 0.93
CA ARG A 112 6.07 41.85 0.60
C ARG A 112 7.13 40.79 0.98
N PRO A 113 6.70 39.62 1.49
CA PRO A 113 7.61 38.52 1.75
C PRO A 113 8.22 37.96 0.45
N LEU A 114 9.34 37.26 0.56
CA LEU A 114 9.85 36.43 -0.54
C LEU A 114 8.87 35.28 -0.80
N ILE A 115 8.43 35.12 -2.04
CA ILE A 115 7.44 34.10 -2.44
C ILE A 115 8.08 33.11 -3.41
N VAL A 116 8.07 31.83 -3.05
CA VAL A 116 8.45 30.71 -3.92
C VAL A 116 7.27 29.76 -4.14
N GLY A 117 7.26 29.05 -5.27
CA GLY A 117 6.26 28.06 -5.64
C GLY A 117 6.85 26.66 -5.69
N GLY A 118 6.03 25.66 -5.37
CA GLY A 118 6.40 24.25 -5.47
C GLY A 118 5.22 23.35 -5.78
N ARG A 119 5.51 22.19 -6.36
CA ARG A 119 4.52 21.16 -6.70
C ARG A 119 4.59 19.97 -5.76
N TYR A 120 3.43 19.38 -5.47
CA TYR A 120 3.33 18.18 -4.65
C TYR A 120 2.17 17.27 -5.08
N GLY A 121 2.21 16.01 -4.65
CA GLY A 121 1.05 15.12 -4.59
C GLY A 121 0.31 14.84 -5.90
N LEU A 122 0.96 14.96 -7.05
CA LEU A 122 0.37 14.65 -8.37
C LEU A 122 0.01 13.17 -8.44
N GLY A 123 -1.13 12.84 -9.05
CA GLY A 123 -1.55 11.44 -9.21
C GLY A 123 -1.77 10.69 -7.88
N SER A 124 -2.08 11.41 -6.80
CA SER A 124 -2.14 10.87 -5.44
C SER A 124 -0.81 10.40 -4.86
N HIS A 125 0.33 10.85 -5.41
CA HIS A 125 1.62 10.66 -4.74
C HIS A 125 1.54 11.16 -3.28
N ASP A 126 2.06 10.37 -2.35
CA ASP A 126 1.83 10.61 -0.92
C ASP A 126 2.52 11.90 -0.47
N THR A 127 1.90 12.63 0.45
CA THR A 127 2.42 13.93 0.94
C THR A 127 2.53 13.89 2.45
N THR A 128 3.72 13.56 2.93
CA THR A 128 3.99 13.31 4.36
C THR A 128 4.44 14.60 5.08
N PRO A 129 4.39 14.63 6.42
CA PRO A 129 4.93 15.75 7.17
C PRO A 129 6.43 15.95 6.94
N ALA A 130 7.21 14.88 6.72
CA ALA A 130 8.64 14.97 6.41
C ALA A 130 8.89 15.78 5.12
N GLN A 131 8.05 15.55 4.11
CA GLN A 131 8.07 16.33 2.87
C GLN A 131 7.71 17.82 3.10
N ILE A 132 6.75 18.12 3.99
CA ILE A 132 6.44 19.51 4.37
C ILE A 132 7.61 20.14 5.14
N ILE A 133 8.32 19.38 5.98
CA ILE A 133 9.54 19.85 6.65
C ILE A 133 10.61 20.21 5.61
N SER A 134 10.77 19.45 4.52
CA SER A 134 11.67 19.83 3.41
C SER A 134 11.32 21.21 2.82
N VAL A 135 10.03 21.55 2.71
CA VAL A 135 9.59 22.88 2.25
C VAL A 135 10.01 24.00 3.22
N PHE A 136 9.84 23.78 4.53
CA PHE A 136 10.29 24.75 5.53
C PHE A 136 11.82 24.87 5.61
N ASN A 137 12.54 23.77 5.39
CA ASN A 137 14.01 23.78 5.28
C ASN A 137 14.45 24.61 4.06
N ASN A 138 13.77 24.46 2.92
CA ASN A 138 14.01 25.30 1.74
C ASN A 138 13.76 26.79 2.06
N LEU A 139 12.65 27.13 2.73
CA LEU A 139 12.38 28.51 3.16
C LEU A 139 13.39 29.05 4.18
N ALA A 140 14.11 28.19 4.90
CA ALA A 140 15.16 28.60 5.84
C ALA A 140 16.44 29.06 5.12
N MET A 141 16.67 28.57 3.90
CA MET A 141 17.88 28.87 3.13
C MET A 141 18.03 30.37 2.86
N PRO A 142 19.27 30.88 2.73
CA PRO A 142 19.50 32.26 2.28
C PRO A 142 18.85 32.53 0.92
N GLU A 143 18.93 31.57 0.01
CA GLU A 143 18.31 31.57 -1.31
C GLU A 143 17.42 30.32 -1.46
N PRO A 144 16.14 30.39 -1.09
CA PRO A 144 15.21 29.29 -1.27
C PRO A 144 15.04 28.92 -2.75
N LYS A 145 15.08 27.63 -3.07
CA LYS A 145 14.77 27.13 -4.41
C LYS A 145 13.31 27.50 -4.74
N ASN A 146 13.10 28.05 -5.92
CA ASN A 146 11.78 28.31 -6.49
C ASN A 146 11.43 27.25 -7.56
N HIS A 147 10.14 27.10 -7.89
CA HIS A 147 9.62 26.11 -8.85
C HIS A 147 10.02 24.66 -8.54
N PHE A 148 10.07 24.33 -7.24
CA PHE A 148 10.54 23.03 -6.77
C PHE A 148 9.47 21.93 -6.88
N THR A 149 9.90 20.69 -6.68
CA THR A 149 9.02 19.53 -6.49
C THR A 149 9.30 18.87 -5.14
N VAL A 150 8.30 18.20 -4.57
CA VAL A 150 8.43 17.47 -3.31
C VAL A 150 7.90 16.05 -3.47
N GLY A 151 8.58 15.08 -2.84
CA GLY A 151 8.19 13.67 -2.82
C GLY A 151 8.85 12.80 -3.89
N ILE A 152 9.45 13.41 -4.93
CA ILE A 152 10.15 12.70 -6.00
C ILE A 152 11.66 13.01 -5.99
N VAL A 153 12.44 12.14 -6.64
CA VAL A 153 13.84 12.43 -6.99
C VAL A 153 13.88 12.88 -8.45
N ASP A 154 13.96 14.20 -8.64
CA ASP A 154 14.15 14.81 -9.95
C ASP A 154 15.64 15.08 -10.19
N ASP A 155 16.30 14.09 -10.78
CA ASP A 155 17.72 14.07 -11.16
C ASP A 155 17.95 14.48 -12.62
N VAL A 156 16.90 14.95 -13.31
CA VAL A 156 16.96 15.42 -14.69
C VAL A 156 16.90 16.95 -14.75
N THR A 157 15.89 17.54 -14.10
CA THR A 157 15.70 19.00 -14.05
C THR A 157 16.04 19.61 -12.69
N TYR A 158 16.46 18.78 -11.73
CA TYR A 158 16.96 19.20 -10.42
C TYR A 158 15.99 20.10 -9.63
N THR A 159 14.68 19.92 -9.84
CA THR A 159 13.65 20.71 -9.15
C THR A 159 13.31 20.15 -7.77
N SER A 160 13.60 18.88 -7.51
CA SER A 160 13.26 18.22 -6.24
C SER A 160 13.96 18.85 -5.04
N LEU A 161 13.26 18.90 -3.91
CA LEU A 161 13.84 19.21 -2.60
C LEU A 161 14.42 17.94 -1.96
N PRO A 162 15.52 18.05 -1.18
CA PRO A 162 16.08 16.91 -0.46
C PRO A 162 15.06 16.25 0.47
N ALA A 163 15.07 14.92 0.50
CA ALA A 163 14.23 14.14 1.39
C ALA A 163 14.65 14.31 2.86
N VAL A 164 13.67 14.31 3.75
CA VAL A 164 13.83 14.21 5.20
C VAL A 164 13.33 12.84 5.62
N GLU A 165 13.99 12.21 6.59
CA GLU A 165 13.54 10.93 7.12
C GLU A 165 12.12 11.01 7.69
N GLU A 166 11.35 9.93 7.54
CA GLU A 166 10.00 9.85 8.08
C GLU A 166 10.03 9.85 9.61
N ILE A 167 9.23 10.72 10.21
CA ILE A 167 9.15 10.91 11.66
C ILE A 167 7.81 10.38 12.15
N ALA A 168 7.80 9.66 13.26
CA ALA A 168 6.57 9.24 13.92
C ALA A 168 5.83 10.43 14.51
N LEU A 169 4.94 11.03 13.72
CA LEU A 169 4.04 12.12 14.11
C LEU A 169 2.61 11.60 14.31
N GLY A 170 1.73 12.47 14.80
CA GLY A 170 0.30 12.15 15.07
C GLY A 170 -0.10 12.17 16.54
N GLY A 171 0.81 12.52 17.45
CA GLY A 171 0.55 12.65 18.89
C GLY A 171 1.11 11.50 19.73
N ALA A 172 1.35 11.78 21.02
CA ALA A 172 1.84 10.78 21.95
C ALA A 172 0.82 9.64 22.10
N GLY A 173 1.27 8.39 21.96
CA GLY A 173 0.41 7.22 22.10
C GLY A 173 -0.43 6.84 20.87
N MET A 174 -0.22 7.49 19.71
CA MET A 174 -0.91 7.11 18.46
C MET A 174 -0.56 5.68 18.04
N PHE A 175 -1.57 4.81 17.93
CA PHE A 175 -1.42 3.48 17.36
C PHE A 175 -1.44 3.58 15.84
N GLN A 176 -0.46 2.99 15.15
CA GLN A 176 -0.33 3.04 13.70
C GLN A 176 -0.02 1.66 13.14
N ALA A 177 -0.93 1.13 12.31
CA ALA A 177 -0.81 -0.23 11.80
C ALA A 177 -0.85 -0.34 10.28
N LYS A 178 -0.06 -1.28 9.75
CA LYS A 178 -0.15 -1.76 8.37
C LYS A 178 -0.61 -3.21 8.33
N PHE A 179 -1.52 -3.52 7.41
CA PHE A 179 -1.96 -4.90 7.16
C PHE A 179 -1.78 -5.21 5.69
N TYR A 180 -0.85 -6.11 5.40
CA TYR A 180 -0.58 -6.61 4.07
C TYR A 180 -1.44 -7.85 3.81
N GLY A 181 -2.34 -7.75 2.83
CA GLY A 181 -3.26 -8.80 2.45
C GLY A 181 -3.29 -9.05 0.94
N LEU A 182 -3.98 -10.12 0.56
CA LEU A 182 -4.27 -10.48 -0.82
C LEU A 182 -5.66 -9.98 -1.23
N GLY A 183 -5.80 -9.50 -2.47
CA GLY A 183 -7.10 -9.15 -3.02
C GLY A 183 -8.10 -10.30 -2.88
N ALA A 184 -9.22 -10.03 -2.22
CA ALA A 184 -10.30 -10.97 -1.86
C ALA A 184 -10.04 -11.95 -0.70
N ASP A 185 -8.97 -11.79 0.09
CA ASP A 185 -8.74 -12.60 1.31
C ASP A 185 -9.60 -12.18 2.52
N GLY A 186 -10.26 -11.02 2.44
CA GLY A 186 -11.11 -10.45 3.49
C GLY A 186 -10.41 -9.52 4.48
N THR A 187 -9.10 -9.24 4.33
CA THR A 187 -8.30 -8.36 5.18
C THR A 187 -8.87 -6.96 5.27
N VAL A 188 -9.17 -6.34 4.12
CA VAL A 188 -9.76 -4.99 4.06
C VAL A 188 -11.11 -4.92 4.78
N GLY A 189 -11.94 -5.95 4.59
CA GLY A 189 -13.24 -6.05 5.25
C GLY A 189 -13.12 -6.17 6.77
N ALA A 190 -12.20 -7.02 7.23
CA ALA A 190 -11.88 -7.16 8.65
C ALA A 190 -11.37 -5.84 9.25
N ASN A 191 -10.49 -5.12 8.57
CA ASN A 191 -9.97 -3.83 9.04
C ASN A 191 -11.05 -2.74 9.12
N LYS A 192 -11.97 -2.67 8.14
CA LYS A 192 -13.14 -1.78 8.23
C LYS A 192 -14.01 -2.11 9.45
N ASN A 193 -14.17 -3.40 9.74
CA ASN A 193 -14.91 -3.86 10.91
C ASN A 193 -14.16 -3.49 12.21
N SER A 194 -12.86 -3.74 12.29
CA SER A 194 -12.04 -3.38 13.46
C SER A 194 -12.13 -1.90 13.80
N VAL A 195 -12.07 -1.03 12.78
CA VAL A 195 -12.21 0.42 12.93
C VAL A 195 -13.58 0.81 13.49
N LYS A 196 -14.66 0.17 13.02
CA LYS A 196 -16.01 0.39 13.57
C LYS A 196 -16.13 -0.11 15.00
N ILE A 197 -15.60 -1.30 15.31
CA ILE A 197 -15.60 -1.84 16.67
C ILE A 197 -14.90 -0.88 17.63
N ILE A 198 -13.73 -0.35 17.26
CA ILE A 198 -12.99 0.59 18.12
C ILE A 198 -13.74 1.92 18.21
N GLY A 199 -14.15 2.51 17.09
CA GLY A 199 -14.79 3.83 17.08
C GLY A 199 -16.19 3.88 17.71
N ASP A 200 -16.98 2.80 17.60
CA ASP A 200 -18.34 2.76 18.15
C ASP A 200 -18.36 2.37 19.64
N ASN A 201 -17.24 1.89 20.20
CA ASN A 201 -17.16 1.38 21.58
C ASN A 201 -16.06 2.05 22.43
N THR A 202 -15.41 3.09 21.90
CA THR A 202 -14.42 3.90 22.62
C THR A 202 -14.49 5.36 22.18
N ASP A 203 -13.88 6.26 22.96
CA ASP A 203 -13.75 7.68 22.58
C ASP A 203 -12.54 7.95 21.66
N LYS A 204 -11.89 6.89 21.14
CA LYS A 204 -10.71 7.03 20.28
C LYS A 204 -11.10 7.55 18.91
N TYR A 205 -10.32 8.50 18.41
CA TYR A 205 -10.34 8.84 17.00
C TYR A 205 -9.80 7.66 16.19
N CYS A 206 -10.50 7.34 15.11
CA CYS A 206 -10.15 6.23 14.25
C CYS A 206 -10.00 6.71 12.80
N GLN A 207 -8.96 6.23 12.13
CA GLN A 207 -8.73 6.49 10.71
C GLN A 207 -8.39 5.17 10.01
N ALA A 208 -8.90 5.02 8.79
CA ALA A 208 -8.56 3.90 7.93
C ALA A 208 -8.38 4.39 6.49
N TYR A 209 -7.26 4.02 5.89
CA TYR A 209 -7.01 4.17 4.46
C TYR A 209 -6.60 2.82 3.88
N PHE A 210 -7.01 2.55 2.65
CA PHE A 210 -6.78 1.25 2.00
C PHE A 210 -6.12 1.49 0.65
N SER A 211 -4.89 1.02 0.50
CA SER A 211 -4.20 0.95 -0.78
C SER A 211 -4.52 -0.38 -1.45
N TYR A 212 -4.98 -0.31 -2.70
CA TYR A 212 -5.31 -1.45 -3.53
C TYR A 212 -4.43 -1.45 -4.77
N ASP A 213 -4.07 -2.64 -5.22
CA ASP A 213 -3.46 -2.85 -6.52
C ASP A 213 -4.45 -2.58 -7.67
N SER A 214 -3.89 -2.29 -8.84
CA SER A 214 -4.59 -2.28 -10.14
C SER A 214 -5.10 -3.67 -10.53
N LYS A 215 -4.47 -4.74 -10.03
CA LYS A 215 -4.84 -6.14 -10.32
C LYS A 215 -6.15 -6.51 -9.63
N LYS A 216 -7.17 -6.84 -10.41
CA LYS A 216 -8.53 -7.15 -9.93
C LYS A 216 -8.62 -8.40 -9.04
N SER A 217 -7.79 -9.41 -9.30
CA SER A 217 -7.76 -10.67 -8.56
C SER A 217 -6.36 -10.97 -8.07
N GLY A 218 -6.21 -11.43 -6.82
CA GLY A 218 -4.93 -11.77 -6.22
C GLY A 218 -3.93 -10.60 -6.14
N GLY A 219 -4.43 -9.36 -6.17
CA GLY A 219 -3.61 -8.15 -6.11
C GLY A 219 -3.08 -7.87 -4.70
N PHE A 220 -2.06 -7.03 -4.61
CA PHE A 220 -1.60 -6.50 -3.33
C PHE A 220 -2.69 -5.62 -2.67
N THR A 221 -2.81 -5.71 -1.35
CA THR A 221 -3.55 -4.72 -0.56
C THR A 221 -2.77 -4.35 0.68
N CYS A 222 -2.78 -3.06 1.03
CA CYS A 222 -2.23 -2.56 2.29
C CYS A 222 -3.25 -1.67 2.98
N SER A 223 -3.70 -2.11 4.16
CA SER A 223 -4.54 -1.28 5.02
C SER A 223 -3.67 -0.46 5.96
N HIS A 224 -3.95 0.83 6.07
CA HIS A 224 -3.30 1.78 6.97
C HIS A 224 -4.32 2.23 8.00
N LEU A 225 -4.12 1.83 9.26
CA LEU A 225 -5.01 2.16 10.36
C LEU A 225 -4.31 3.06 11.37
N ARG A 226 -5.04 4.04 11.89
CA ARG A 226 -4.60 4.85 13.03
C ARG A 226 -5.70 4.93 14.09
N PHE A 227 -5.31 4.81 15.35
CA PHE A 227 -6.20 4.98 16.50
C PHE A 227 -5.50 5.79 17.58
N GLY A 228 -6.19 6.77 18.17
CA GLY A 228 -5.59 7.59 19.21
C GLY A 228 -6.61 8.43 19.97
N ASP A 229 -6.19 8.99 21.09
CA ASP A 229 -7.03 9.84 21.95
C ASP A 229 -7.08 11.30 21.47
N THR A 230 -6.27 11.65 20.47
CA THR A 230 -6.25 12.96 19.82
C THR A 230 -6.76 12.90 18.38
N PRO A 231 -7.36 13.98 17.86
CA PRO A 231 -7.81 14.03 16.47
C PRO A 231 -6.72 13.64 15.47
N ILE A 232 -7.02 12.70 14.57
CA ILE A 232 -6.06 12.22 13.57
C ILE A 232 -6.07 13.16 12.36
N ARG A 233 -4.95 13.86 12.14
CA ARG A 233 -4.71 14.77 11.01
C ARG A 233 -3.88 14.11 9.88
N SER A 234 -3.52 12.85 10.05
CA SER A 234 -2.53 12.18 9.21
C SER A 234 -3.11 11.77 7.87
N THR A 235 -3.27 12.72 6.94
CA THR A 235 -3.85 12.54 5.59
C THR A 235 -2.87 11.92 4.58
N TYR A 236 -1.96 11.09 5.07
CA TYR A 236 -0.91 10.38 4.36
C TYR A 236 -0.87 8.91 4.79
N LEU A 237 -0.19 8.05 4.03
CA LEU A 237 -0.05 6.63 4.39
C LEU A 237 0.67 6.49 5.74
N VAL A 238 0.42 5.40 6.46
CA VAL A 238 1.24 5.09 7.65
C VAL A 238 2.68 4.86 7.17
N THR A 239 3.62 5.74 7.53
CA THR A 239 5.04 5.60 7.17
C THR A 239 5.84 4.94 8.28
N THR A 240 5.49 5.19 9.54
CA THR A 240 6.14 4.65 10.74
C THR A 240 5.19 3.76 11.58
N PRO A 241 4.78 2.56 11.13
CA PRO A 241 3.88 1.71 11.92
C PRO A 241 4.54 1.18 13.20
N ASN A 242 3.77 1.05 14.29
CA ASN A 242 4.18 0.29 15.49
C ASN A 242 3.63 -1.14 15.49
N PHE A 243 2.68 -1.45 14.61
CA PHE A 243 2.20 -2.81 14.36
C PHE A 243 2.13 -3.10 12.86
N VAL A 244 2.64 -4.25 12.43
CA VAL A 244 2.50 -4.74 11.06
C VAL A 244 1.93 -6.15 11.08
N ALA A 245 0.93 -6.42 10.25
CA ALA A 245 0.48 -7.77 9.97
C ALA A 245 0.71 -8.14 8.50
N CYS A 246 1.31 -9.29 8.26
CA CYS A 246 1.50 -9.88 6.94
C CYS A 246 0.67 -11.16 6.83
N HIS A 247 -0.43 -11.10 6.09
CA HIS A 247 -1.39 -12.19 6.00
C HIS A 247 -1.02 -13.23 4.91
N VAL A 248 0.04 -12.96 4.14
CA VAL A 248 0.51 -13.78 3.02
C VAL A 248 2.02 -13.99 3.16
N GLN A 249 2.46 -15.18 3.57
CA GLN A 249 3.88 -15.45 3.82
C GLN A 249 4.81 -15.17 2.62
N ALA A 250 4.33 -15.36 1.39
CA ALA A 250 5.12 -15.09 0.18
C ALA A 250 5.55 -13.61 0.06
N TYR A 251 4.80 -12.70 0.69
CA TYR A 251 5.09 -11.27 0.65
C TYR A 251 6.40 -10.89 1.34
N LEU A 252 6.94 -11.75 2.22
CA LEU A 252 8.27 -11.58 2.79
C LEU A 252 9.35 -11.46 1.70
N HIS A 253 9.18 -12.16 0.57
CA HIS A 253 10.13 -12.15 -0.56
C HIS A 253 9.77 -11.15 -1.66
N MET A 254 8.52 -10.67 -1.70
CA MET A 254 8.01 -9.84 -2.80
C MET A 254 8.01 -8.35 -2.46
N TYR A 255 7.78 -8.00 -1.20
CA TYR A 255 7.58 -6.63 -0.76
C TYR A 255 8.41 -6.33 0.49
N ASP A 256 8.77 -5.07 0.66
CA ASP A 256 9.39 -4.61 1.91
C ASP A 256 8.32 -4.40 3.00
N VAL A 257 7.82 -5.50 3.55
CA VAL A 257 6.79 -5.49 4.61
C VAL A 257 7.29 -4.95 5.95
N THR A 258 8.61 -4.77 6.09
CA THR A 258 9.25 -4.19 7.27
C THR A 258 9.41 -2.67 7.18
N ARG A 259 9.15 -2.06 6.01
CA ARG A 259 9.44 -0.65 5.74
C ARG A 259 8.77 0.29 6.76
N GLY A 260 9.63 0.94 7.55
CA GLY A 260 9.28 1.96 8.54
C GLY A 260 8.77 1.41 9.88
N LEU A 261 8.74 0.08 10.08
CA LEU A 261 8.30 -0.51 11.34
C LEU A 261 9.18 0.00 12.50
N GLN A 262 8.58 0.69 13.46
CA GLN A 262 9.31 1.31 14.56
C GLN A 262 10.12 0.30 15.37
N LYS A 263 11.21 0.77 15.98
CA LYS A 263 11.98 0.01 16.96
C LYS A 263 11.08 -0.44 18.11
N ASN A 264 11.23 -1.68 18.57
CA ASN A 264 10.35 -2.35 19.53
C ASN A 264 8.90 -2.52 19.03
N GLY A 265 8.66 -2.39 17.72
CA GLY A 265 7.37 -2.63 17.11
C GLY A 265 6.99 -4.11 17.11
N THR A 266 5.74 -4.39 16.74
CA THR A 266 5.18 -5.75 16.69
C THR A 266 4.89 -6.17 15.26
N PHE A 267 5.19 -7.43 14.92
CA PHE A 267 4.94 -8.02 13.61
C PHE A 267 4.12 -9.31 13.76
N LEU A 268 2.99 -9.42 13.06
CA LEU A 268 2.17 -10.63 12.99
C LEU A 268 2.28 -11.27 11.59
N LEU A 269 2.70 -12.53 11.52
CA LEU A 269 2.79 -13.30 10.28
C LEU A 269 1.78 -14.43 10.24
N ASN A 270 0.95 -14.49 9.19
CA ASN A 270 0.20 -15.69 8.85
C ASN A 270 1.10 -16.64 8.04
N THR A 271 1.40 -17.81 8.57
CA THR A 271 2.28 -18.77 7.89
C THR A 271 1.96 -20.22 8.27
N ILE A 272 2.24 -21.13 7.33
CA ILE A 272 2.16 -22.58 7.58
C ILE A 272 3.44 -23.16 8.18
N PHE A 273 4.55 -22.43 8.11
CA PHE A 273 5.86 -22.87 8.58
C PHE A 273 6.05 -22.57 10.07
N GLU A 274 6.76 -23.46 10.76
CA GLU A 274 7.09 -23.30 12.18
C GLU A 274 8.59 -23.46 12.43
N GLY A 275 9.09 -22.85 13.51
CA GLY A 275 10.46 -23.04 14.00
C GLY A 275 11.55 -22.78 12.95
N GLU A 276 12.45 -23.75 12.77
CA GLU A 276 13.56 -23.64 11.82
C GLU A 276 13.11 -23.53 10.36
N GLU A 277 11.98 -24.11 9.98
CA GLU A 277 11.49 -24.05 8.60
C GLU A 277 11.13 -22.62 8.24
N LEU A 278 10.43 -21.92 9.14
CA LEU A 278 10.13 -20.50 8.97
C LEU A 278 11.40 -19.65 8.94
N ALA A 279 12.36 -19.96 9.83
CA ALA A 279 13.65 -19.29 9.83
C ALA A 279 14.40 -19.51 8.50
N LYS A 280 14.36 -20.70 7.89
CA LYS A 280 14.99 -20.96 6.58
C LYS A 280 14.26 -20.25 5.44
N PHE A 281 12.94 -20.17 5.50
CA PHE A 281 12.12 -19.47 4.50
C PHE A 281 12.37 -17.96 4.51
N MET A 282 12.44 -17.32 5.68
CA MET A 282 12.49 -15.86 5.79
C MET A 282 13.78 -15.25 5.17
N PRO A 283 13.68 -14.16 4.36
CA PRO A 283 14.85 -13.47 3.82
C PRO A 283 15.76 -12.89 4.89
N ASN A 284 17.06 -12.84 4.61
CA ASN A 284 18.06 -12.27 5.52
C ASN A 284 17.80 -10.79 5.83
N LYS A 285 17.31 -10.02 4.84
CA LYS A 285 16.93 -8.61 5.06
C LYS A 285 15.87 -8.46 6.16
N VAL A 286 14.85 -9.34 6.16
CA VAL A 286 13.75 -9.32 7.16
C VAL A 286 14.27 -9.77 8.52
N LYS A 287 15.02 -10.88 8.57
CA LYS A 287 15.67 -11.38 9.81
C LYS A 287 16.52 -10.31 10.48
N ARG A 288 17.37 -9.66 9.68
CA ARG A 288 18.26 -8.59 10.12
C ARG A 288 17.48 -7.41 10.66
N TYR A 289 16.41 -7.00 9.97
CA TYR A 289 15.53 -5.94 10.44
C TYR A 289 14.93 -6.25 11.81
N PHE A 290 14.41 -7.48 12.00
CA PHE A 290 13.81 -7.90 13.27
C PHE A 290 14.82 -7.86 14.42
N ALA A 291 16.04 -8.35 14.21
CA ALA A 291 17.07 -8.36 15.23
C ALA A 291 17.60 -6.94 15.56
N GLN A 292 17.90 -6.12 14.55
CA GLN A 292 18.43 -4.77 14.75
C GLN A 292 17.43 -3.83 15.43
N ASN A 293 16.13 -4.01 15.17
CA ASN A 293 15.07 -3.15 15.69
C ASN A 293 14.32 -3.73 16.89
N ASN A 294 14.77 -4.87 17.43
CA ASN A 294 14.13 -5.55 18.56
C ASN A 294 12.62 -5.77 18.35
N ILE A 295 12.25 -6.33 17.20
CA ILE A 295 10.85 -6.53 16.81
C ILE A 295 10.26 -7.74 17.54
N THR A 296 9.08 -7.57 18.13
CA THR A 296 8.30 -8.70 18.67
C THR A 296 7.54 -9.38 17.54
N VAL A 297 7.87 -10.63 17.24
CA VAL A 297 7.27 -11.38 16.13
C VAL A 297 6.27 -12.40 16.66
N TYR A 298 5.05 -12.35 16.14
CA TYR A 298 4.01 -13.36 16.34
C TYR A 298 3.72 -14.09 15.03
N THR A 299 3.45 -15.38 15.12
CA THR A 299 3.09 -16.23 13.98
C THR A 299 1.79 -16.96 14.26
N ILE A 300 0.95 -17.13 13.25
CA ILE A 300 -0.28 -17.93 13.34
C ILE A 300 -0.50 -18.69 12.04
N ASN A 301 -0.93 -19.94 12.12
CA ASN A 301 -1.35 -20.71 10.94
C ASN A 301 -2.86 -20.59 10.74
N ALA A 302 -3.31 -19.41 10.30
CA ALA A 302 -4.74 -19.14 10.14
C ALA A 302 -5.36 -20.00 9.02
N THR A 303 -4.58 -20.43 8.04
CA THR A 303 -5.02 -21.32 6.95
C THR A 303 -5.43 -22.69 7.50
N LYS A 304 -4.57 -23.31 8.32
CA LYS A 304 -4.88 -24.60 8.98
C LYS A 304 -6.10 -24.47 9.90
N ILE A 305 -6.15 -23.42 10.72
CA ILE A 305 -7.29 -23.15 11.61
C ILE A 305 -8.59 -23.01 10.80
N ALA A 306 -8.59 -22.26 9.70
CA ALA A 306 -9.76 -22.07 8.85
C ALA A 306 -10.22 -23.39 8.20
N GLN A 307 -9.29 -24.24 7.77
CA GLN A 307 -9.61 -25.56 7.22
C GLN A 307 -10.23 -26.49 8.27
N GLU A 308 -9.65 -26.57 9.47
CA GLU A 308 -10.16 -27.39 10.57
C GLU A 308 -11.57 -26.98 11.03
N ILE A 309 -11.89 -25.68 10.97
CA ILE A 309 -13.22 -25.15 11.29
C ILE A 309 -14.22 -25.37 10.11
N GLY A 310 -13.73 -25.55 8.88
CA GLY A 310 -14.58 -25.65 7.69
C GLY A 310 -14.95 -24.30 7.07
N LEU A 311 -14.09 -23.28 7.19
CA LEU A 311 -14.20 -21.97 6.54
C LEU A 311 -13.45 -21.89 5.20
N GLY A 312 -12.79 -22.97 4.78
CA GLY A 312 -11.98 -23.01 3.56
C GLY A 312 -10.79 -22.06 3.66
N ASN A 313 -10.65 -21.16 2.69
CA ASN A 313 -9.52 -20.22 2.62
C ASN A 313 -9.78 -18.88 3.34
N ARG A 314 -10.84 -18.76 4.15
CA ARG A 314 -11.22 -17.51 4.83
C ARG A 314 -10.52 -17.38 6.18
N THR A 315 -9.40 -16.65 6.21
CA THR A 315 -8.58 -16.45 7.42
C THR A 315 -8.86 -15.14 8.17
N ASN A 316 -9.65 -14.23 7.56
CA ASN A 316 -9.86 -12.87 8.03
C ASN A 316 -10.34 -12.74 9.49
N THR A 317 -11.34 -13.53 9.93
CA THR A 317 -11.87 -13.48 11.30
C THR A 317 -10.83 -13.92 12.34
N ILE A 318 -10.01 -14.92 12.00
CA ILE A 318 -8.94 -15.46 12.86
C ILE A 318 -7.87 -14.39 13.06
N LEU A 319 -7.42 -13.78 11.97
CA LEU A 319 -6.38 -12.74 11.97
C LEU A 319 -6.86 -11.45 12.64
N GLN A 320 -8.15 -11.11 12.48
CA GLN A 320 -8.77 -10.00 13.19
C GLN A 320 -8.79 -10.22 14.71
N SER A 321 -9.13 -11.45 15.15
CA SER A 321 -9.10 -11.82 16.57
C SER A 321 -7.67 -11.76 17.13
N ALA A 322 -6.68 -12.29 16.39
CA ALA A 322 -5.27 -12.21 16.76
C ALA A 322 -4.80 -10.75 16.92
N PHE A 323 -5.18 -9.85 16.01
CA PHE A 323 -4.88 -8.42 16.10
C PHE A 323 -5.36 -7.82 17.44
N PHE A 324 -6.63 -8.03 17.82
CA PHE A 324 -7.16 -7.47 19.07
C PHE A 324 -6.48 -8.06 20.30
N ARG A 325 -6.18 -9.36 20.29
CA ARG A 325 -5.52 -10.04 21.41
C ARG A 325 -4.06 -9.63 21.59
N ILE A 326 -3.33 -9.42 20.49
CA ILE A 326 -1.92 -9.00 20.53
C ILE A 326 -1.79 -7.54 20.93
N THR A 327 -2.63 -6.67 20.35
CA THR A 327 -2.45 -5.22 20.49
C THR A 327 -3.08 -4.65 21.75
N GLY A 328 -4.17 -5.26 22.24
CA GLY A 328 -4.90 -4.73 23.39
C GLY A 328 -5.42 -3.30 23.19
N VAL A 329 -5.61 -2.86 21.93
CA VAL A 329 -6.08 -1.50 21.59
C VAL A 329 -7.42 -1.17 22.25
N ILE A 330 -8.22 -2.21 22.51
CA ILE A 330 -9.39 -2.22 23.39
C ILE A 330 -9.33 -3.49 24.26
N PRO A 331 -10.07 -3.56 25.37
CA PRO A 331 -10.15 -4.78 26.18
C PRO A 331 -10.53 -6.01 25.34
N VAL A 332 -9.82 -7.11 25.53
CA VAL A 332 -9.98 -8.33 24.70
C VAL A 332 -11.40 -8.89 24.77
N ASP A 333 -12.00 -8.91 25.96
CA ASP A 333 -13.36 -9.43 26.14
C ASP A 333 -14.38 -8.58 25.36
N LEU A 334 -14.22 -7.26 25.38
CA LEU A 334 -15.05 -6.34 24.60
C LEU A 334 -14.85 -6.57 23.09
N ALA A 335 -13.61 -6.74 22.63
CA ALA A 335 -13.33 -7.05 21.23
C ALA A 335 -14.02 -8.35 20.78
N VAL A 336 -13.88 -9.43 21.55
CA VAL A 336 -14.48 -10.73 21.25
C VAL A 336 -16.01 -10.63 21.23
N GLU A 337 -16.61 -9.94 22.20
CA GLU A 337 -18.06 -9.72 22.26
C GLU A 337 -18.56 -8.99 21.00
N GLN A 338 -17.92 -7.87 20.63
CA GLN A 338 -18.34 -7.06 19.48
C GLN A 338 -18.10 -7.77 18.15
N MET A 339 -17.02 -8.54 18.03
CA MET A 339 -16.78 -9.40 16.87
C MET A 339 -17.90 -10.44 16.70
N LYS A 340 -18.29 -11.14 17.78
CA LYS A 340 -19.39 -12.11 17.75
C LYS A 340 -20.73 -11.45 17.40
N LYS A 341 -21.04 -10.28 17.96
CA LYS A 341 -22.23 -9.48 17.59
C LYS A 341 -22.24 -9.14 16.09
N PHE A 342 -21.10 -8.73 15.53
CA PHE A 342 -20.99 -8.39 14.12
C PHE A 342 -21.13 -9.61 13.19
N ILE A 343 -20.65 -10.77 13.61
CA ILE A 343 -20.83 -12.05 12.91
C ILE A 343 -22.32 -12.37 12.78
N VAL A 344 -23.11 -12.25 13.85
CA VAL A 344 -24.57 -12.45 13.79
C VAL A 344 -25.23 -11.46 12.84
N LYS A 345 -24.86 -10.18 12.92
CA LYS A 345 -25.40 -9.14 12.03
C LYS A 345 -25.10 -9.43 10.55
N SER A 346 -23.92 -9.95 10.25
CA SER A 346 -23.45 -10.15 8.86
C SER A 346 -23.85 -11.50 8.27
N TYR A 347 -23.92 -12.54 9.11
CA TYR A 347 -24.07 -13.93 8.66
C TYR A 347 -25.25 -14.66 9.29
N GLY A 348 -26.03 -14.03 10.16
CA GLY A 348 -27.20 -14.66 10.79
C GLY A 348 -28.23 -15.15 9.76
N SER A 349 -28.36 -14.47 8.63
CA SER A 349 -29.22 -14.90 7.52
C SER A 349 -28.69 -16.10 6.72
N LYS A 350 -27.43 -16.51 6.94
CA LYS A 350 -26.79 -17.66 6.27
C LYS A 350 -26.88 -18.97 7.04
N GLY A 351 -27.55 -18.96 8.19
CA GLY A 351 -27.75 -20.13 9.05
C GLY A 351 -26.74 -20.23 10.19
N GLU A 352 -27.14 -20.98 11.21
CA GLU A 352 -26.42 -21.10 12.49
C GLU A 352 -25.05 -21.79 12.35
N ASP A 353 -24.91 -22.76 11.43
CA ASP A 353 -23.63 -23.42 11.14
C ASP A 353 -22.55 -22.40 10.72
N VAL A 354 -22.90 -21.47 9.81
CA VAL A 354 -21.96 -20.42 9.35
C VAL A 354 -21.59 -19.48 10.49
N VAL A 355 -22.54 -19.14 11.36
CA VAL A 355 -22.30 -18.29 12.54
C VAL A 355 -21.35 -19.00 13.52
N ASN A 356 -21.62 -20.26 13.86
CA ASN A 356 -20.83 -21.05 14.79
C ASN A 356 -19.40 -21.29 14.30
N LYS A 357 -19.20 -21.53 13.00
CA LYS A 357 -17.87 -21.59 12.38
C LYS A 357 -17.10 -20.28 12.57
N ASN A 358 -17.75 -19.14 12.38
CA ASN A 358 -17.10 -17.84 12.60
C ASN A 358 -16.85 -17.55 14.09
N TYR A 359 -17.69 -18.04 15.01
CA TYR A 359 -17.43 -17.95 16.45
C TYR A 359 -16.18 -18.74 16.84
N ALA A 360 -16.06 -19.99 16.37
CA ALA A 360 -14.86 -20.79 16.57
C ALA A 360 -13.62 -20.08 16.01
N ALA A 361 -13.74 -19.38 14.88
CA ALA A 361 -12.64 -18.59 14.32
C ALA A 361 -12.19 -17.44 15.22
N VAL A 362 -13.12 -16.76 15.91
CA VAL A 362 -12.80 -15.72 16.91
C VAL A 362 -12.08 -16.33 18.10
N ASP A 363 -12.58 -17.46 18.61
CA ASP A 363 -12.03 -18.11 19.81
C ASP A 363 -10.62 -18.67 19.54
N ARG A 364 -10.41 -19.30 18.38
CA ARG A 364 -9.11 -19.85 17.94
C ARG A 364 -8.12 -18.79 17.45
N GLY A 365 -8.53 -17.53 17.34
CA GLY A 365 -7.61 -16.42 17.05
C GLY A 365 -6.55 -16.17 18.14
N GLY A 366 -6.67 -16.82 19.31
CA GLY A 366 -5.64 -16.82 20.36
C GLY A 366 -4.52 -17.85 20.17
N GLU A 367 -4.56 -18.69 19.13
CA GLU A 367 -3.56 -19.75 18.87
C GLU A 367 -2.26 -19.23 18.24
N TYR A 368 -2.06 -17.90 18.20
CA TYR A 368 -0.79 -17.34 17.76
C TYR A 368 0.33 -17.71 18.74
N LYS A 369 1.55 -17.84 18.21
CA LYS A 369 2.77 -18.11 18.97
C LYS A 369 3.73 -16.94 18.81
N GLN A 370 4.48 -16.62 19.86
CA GLN A 370 5.62 -15.72 19.71
C GLN A 370 6.78 -16.47 19.06
N PHE A 371 7.36 -15.89 18.02
CA PHE A 371 8.52 -16.42 17.32
C PHE A 371 9.80 -15.79 17.88
N ALA A 372 10.75 -16.62 18.28
CA ALA A 372 12.01 -16.16 18.84
C ALA A 372 12.91 -15.60 17.72
N VAL A 373 13.22 -14.29 17.81
CA VAL A 373 14.17 -13.64 16.91
C VAL A 373 15.58 -13.89 17.44
N ASP A 374 16.44 -14.47 16.60
CA ASP A 374 17.85 -14.70 16.95
C ASP A 374 18.64 -13.39 16.86
N PRO A 375 19.28 -12.92 17.95
CA PRO A 375 20.12 -11.72 17.93
C PRO A 375 21.27 -11.79 16.91
N ALA A 376 21.78 -12.99 16.58
CA ALA A 376 22.83 -13.17 15.59
C ALA A 376 22.41 -12.72 14.18
N TRP A 377 21.09 -12.64 13.92
CA TRP A 377 20.57 -12.19 12.63
C TRP A 377 20.89 -10.73 12.31
N ALA A 378 21.23 -9.93 13.32
CA ALA A 378 21.56 -8.51 13.15
C ALA A 378 22.73 -8.25 12.17
N ASN A 379 23.57 -9.26 11.92
CA ASN A 379 24.76 -9.16 11.06
C ASN A 379 24.70 -10.08 9.83
N LEU A 380 23.53 -10.63 9.48
CA LEU A 380 23.41 -11.47 8.28
C LEU A 380 23.68 -10.67 7.00
N PRO A 381 24.42 -11.24 6.03
CA PRO A 381 24.58 -10.62 4.71
C PRO A 381 23.26 -10.65 3.96
N ASP A 382 23.14 -9.82 2.91
CA ASP A 382 22.01 -9.91 1.99
C ASP A 382 21.97 -11.28 1.31
N ASP A 383 20.76 -11.71 0.96
CA ASP A 383 20.56 -12.93 0.17
C ASP A 383 21.23 -12.78 -1.19
N ALA A 384 21.81 -13.86 -1.70
CA ALA A 384 22.44 -13.85 -3.03
C ALA A 384 21.40 -13.51 -4.10
N GLU A 385 21.71 -12.54 -4.96
CA GLU A 385 20.85 -12.21 -6.09
C GLU A 385 20.77 -13.39 -7.06
N LYS A 386 19.54 -13.76 -7.41
CA LYS A 386 19.30 -14.75 -8.47
C LYS A 386 19.43 -14.06 -9.82
N ALA A 387 20.47 -14.40 -10.56
CA ALA A 387 20.62 -13.94 -11.93
C ALA A 387 19.49 -14.49 -12.81
N ASP A 388 18.94 -13.62 -13.67
CA ASP A 388 18.01 -14.03 -14.72
C ASP A 388 18.24 -13.25 -16.02
N ASN A 389 17.55 -13.68 -17.06
CA ASN A 389 17.64 -13.13 -18.40
C ASN A 389 16.60 -12.03 -18.69
N ALA A 390 15.95 -11.45 -17.66
CA ALA A 390 14.96 -10.41 -17.90
C ALA A 390 15.61 -9.14 -18.51
N PRO A 391 14.92 -8.43 -19.42
CA PRO A 391 15.39 -7.18 -19.99
C PRO A 391 15.68 -6.12 -18.93
N ALA A 392 16.57 -5.17 -19.24
CA ALA A 392 16.92 -4.07 -18.34
C ALA A 392 15.68 -3.26 -17.90
N PHE A 393 14.76 -2.96 -18.83
CA PHE A 393 13.51 -2.27 -18.50
C PHE A 393 12.66 -3.03 -17.46
N VAL A 394 12.59 -4.35 -17.56
CA VAL A 394 11.89 -5.18 -16.57
C VAL A 394 12.59 -5.12 -15.22
N LYS A 395 13.91 -5.23 -15.19
CA LYS A 395 14.73 -5.23 -13.97
C LYS A 395 14.70 -3.90 -13.24
N GLU A 396 14.82 -2.81 -13.97
CA GLU A 396 15.07 -1.48 -13.42
C GLU A 396 13.79 -0.64 -13.24
N VAL A 397 12.71 -0.94 -13.97
CA VAL A 397 11.45 -0.18 -13.89
C VAL A 397 10.29 -1.06 -13.43
N VAL A 398 10.00 -2.14 -14.16
CA VAL A 398 8.79 -2.95 -13.90
C VAL A 398 8.86 -3.67 -12.56
N ARG A 399 10.00 -4.29 -12.22
CA ARG A 399 10.16 -5.03 -10.96
C ARG A 399 10.10 -4.13 -9.73
N PRO A 400 10.79 -2.98 -9.67
CA PRO A 400 10.62 -2.04 -8.56
C PRO A 400 9.18 -1.57 -8.37
N ILE A 401 8.46 -1.27 -9.47
CA ILE A 401 7.03 -0.91 -9.39
C ILE A 401 6.21 -2.07 -8.83
N ASN A 402 6.39 -3.28 -9.37
CA ASN A 402 5.70 -4.48 -8.89
C ASN A 402 6.00 -4.77 -7.42
N ALA A 403 7.22 -4.51 -6.95
CA ALA A 403 7.64 -4.67 -5.55
C ALA A 403 7.15 -3.54 -4.61
N GLN A 404 6.23 -2.67 -5.06
CA GLN A 404 5.71 -1.53 -4.30
C GLN A 404 6.84 -0.55 -3.88
N ALA A 405 7.82 -0.39 -4.78
CA ALA A 405 8.96 0.51 -4.65
C ALA A 405 9.06 1.50 -5.82
N GLY A 406 7.98 1.67 -6.59
CA GLY A 406 7.92 2.58 -7.73
C GLY A 406 8.18 4.04 -7.36
N ASP A 407 7.76 4.49 -6.17
CA ASP A 407 8.02 5.85 -5.68
C ASP A 407 9.52 6.15 -5.45
N LEU A 408 10.37 5.11 -5.39
CA LEU A 408 11.83 5.26 -5.26
C LEU A 408 12.52 5.45 -6.62
N LEU A 409 11.81 5.28 -7.73
CA LEU A 409 12.37 5.48 -9.05
C LEU A 409 12.53 6.99 -9.32
N PRO A 410 13.74 7.45 -9.66
CA PRO A 410 13.95 8.85 -10.03
C PRO A 410 13.33 9.16 -11.39
N VAL A 411 13.21 10.45 -11.72
CA VAL A 411 12.72 10.91 -13.03
C VAL A 411 13.56 10.31 -14.17
N SER A 412 14.87 10.17 -13.98
CA SER A 412 15.76 9.59 -14.98
C SER A 412 15.41 8.14 -15.37
N ALA A 413 14.81 7.36 -14.45
CA ALA A 413 14.40 5.98 -14.71
C ALA A 413 13.40 5.87 -15.86
N PHE A 414 12.56 6.90 -16.05
CA PHE A 414 11.59 6.97 -17.15
C PHE A 414 12.22 7.54 -18.43
N THR A 415 13.13 8.51 -18.31
CA THR A 415 13.83 9.04 -19.50
C THR A 415 14.80 8.05 -20.13
N LYS A 416 15.44 7.20 -19.33
CA LYS A 416 16.44 6.20 -19.77
C LYS A 416 15.90 5.25 -20.84
N PHE A 417 14.64 4.87 -20.73
CA PHE A 417 13.98 3.93 -21.64
C PHE A 417 13.03 4.62 -22.63
N GLY A 418 13.14 5.94 -22.79
CA GLY A 418 12.33 6.71 -23.72
C GLY A 418 10.85 6.81 -23.35
N THR A 419 10.47 6.56 -22.09
CA THR A 419 9.07 6.55 -21.63
C THR A 419 8.56 7.90 -21.14
N ALA A 420 9.29 8.99 -21.46
CA ALA A 420 8.93 10.36 -21.05
C ALA A 420 7.61 10.85 -21.65
N ASP A 421 7.17 10.28 -22.77
CA ASP A 421 5.87 10.52 -23.41
C ASP A 421 4.75 9.59 -22.91
N GLY A 422 5.06 8.69 -21.98
CA GLY A 422 4.14 7.67 -21.47
C GLY A 422 4.10 6.37 -22.28
N SER A 423 4.97 6.19 -23.27
CA SER A 423 5.16 4.90 -23.96
C SER A 423 5.67 3.80 -23.00
N TRP A 424 5.42 2.52 -23.34
CA TRP A 424 5.79 1.37 -22.50
C TRP A 424 6.19 0.16 -23.34
N GLU A 425 7.19 -0.61 -22.89
CA GLU A 425 7.61 -1.83 -23.60
C GLU A 425 6.56 -2.94 -23.50
N VAL A 426 6.38 -3.68 -24.60
CA VAL A 426 5.43 -4.81 -24.68
C VAL A 426 6.01 -6.08 -24.05
N GLY A 427 5.14 -7.00 -23.62
CA GLY A 427 5.55 -8.34 -23.15
C GLY A 427 6.11 -8.42 -21.73
N THR A 428 6.11 -7.31 -20.98
CA THR A 428 6.59 -7.25 -19.58
C THR A 428 5.84 -8.18 -18.64
N ALA A 429 4.55 -8.47 -18.90
CA ALA A 429 3.72 -9.39 -18.14
C ALA A 429 4.31 -10.81 -18.02
N ALA A 430 5.10 -11.25 -19.01
CA ALA A 430 5.73 -12.57 -19.02
C ALA A 430 6.70 -12.78 -17.84
N TYR A 431 7.20 -11.70 -17.23
CA TYR A 431 8.16 -11.72 -16.15
C TYR A 431 7.54 -11.52 -14.75
N GLU A 432 6.21 -11.35 -14.64
CA GLU A 432 5.58 -11.14 -13.34
C GLU A 432 5.49 -12.42 -12.50
N LYS A 433 5.06 -13.53 -13.15
CA LYS A 433 5.01 -14.88 -12.56
C LYS A 433 4.44 -14.89 -11.13
N ARG A 434 3.23 -14.31 -11.01
CA ARG A 434 2.62 -13.92 -9.72
C ARG A 434 2.34 -15.08 -8.77
N GLY A 435 1.97 -16.25 -9.29
CA GLY A 435 1.76 -17.47 -8.50
C GLY A 435 0.75 -17.32 -7.35
N VAL A 436 -0.38 -16.65 -7.61
CA VAL A 436 -1.33 -16.23 -6.56
C VAL A 436 -2.39 -17.28 -6.21
N GLU A 437 -2.43 -18.40 -6.91
CA GLU A 437 -3.48 -19.40 -6.78
C GLU A 437 -2.99 -20.68 -6.08
N ALA A 438 -3.86 -21.22 -5.21
CA ALA A 438 -3.59 -22.49 -4.54
C ALA A 438 -3.84 -23.70 -5.44
N PHE A 439 -4.66 -23.56 -6.48
CA PHE A 439 -5.07 -24.64 -7.37
C PHE A 439 -4.90 -24.25 -8.84
N VAL A 440 -4.27 -25.12 -9.60
CA VAL A 440 -4.04 -24.98 -11.04
C VAL A 440 -4.48 -26.25 -11.77
N PRO A 441 -4.86 -26.18 -13.05
CA PRO A 441 -5.21 -27.37 -13.82
C PRO A 441 -4.00 -28.32 -13.93
N ALA A 442 -4.24 -29.62 -13.73
CA ALA A 442 -3.28 -30.67 -14.03
C ALA A 442 -3.73 -31.41 -15.30
N TRP A 443 -2.79 -31.65 -16.21
CA TRP A 443 -3.09 -32.38 -17.44
C TRP A 443 -3.17 -33.88 -17.16
N ASN A 444 -4.26 -34.53 -17.61
CA ASN A 444 -4.40 -35.98 -17.64
C ASN A 444 -4.34 -36.43 -19.10
N LYS A 445 -3.27 -37.15 -19.44
CA LYS A 445 -2.95 -37.49 -20.83
C LYS A 445 -3.85 -38.60 -21.37
N GLU A 446 -4.29 -39.53 -20.52
CA GLU A 446 -5.14 -40.66 -20.87
C GLU A 446 -6.50 -40.20 -21.41
N ASN A 447 -7.00 -39.09 -20.86
CA ASN A 447 -8.29 -38.51 -21.24
C ASN A 447 -8.17 -37.44 -22.34
N CYS A 448 -6.95 -37.09 -22.77
CA CYS A 448 -6.75 -35.97 -23.69
C CYS A 448 -7.04 -36.33 -25.15
N ILE A 449 -7.95 -35.58 -25.78
CA ILE A 449 -8.33 -35.76 -27.18
C ILE A 449 -7.69 -34.74 -28.15
N GLN A 450 -6.73 -33.93 -27.67
CA GLN A 450 -5.99 -32.94 -28.49
C GLN A 450 -6.86 -31.87 -29.18
N CYS A 451 -7.95 -31.45 -28.53
CA CYS A 451 -8.89 -30.48 -29.11
C CYS A 451 -8.51 -29.00 -28.90
N ASN A 452 -7.49 -28.70 -28.09
CA ASN A 452 -7.02 -27.35 -27.74
C ASN A 452 -8.05 -26.41 -27.08
N GLN A 453 -9.25 -26.89 -26.73
CA GLN A 453 -10.29 -26.04 -26.12
C GLN A 453 -9.86 -25.45 -24.77
N CYS A 454 -9.08 -26.19 -23.97
CA CYS A 454 -8.55 -25.71 -22.70
C CYS A 454 -7.66 -24.47 -22.85
N ALA A 455 -6.84 -24.41 -23.91
CA ALA A 455 -6.02 -23.26 -24.22
C ALA A 455 -6.83 -22.11 -24.83
N TYR A 456 -7.76 -22.43 -25.73
CA TYR A 456 -8.63 -21.44 -26.38
C TYR A 456 -9.48 -20.65 -25.37
N ILE A 457 -10.02 -21.33 -24.35
CA ILE A 457 -10.88 -20.68 -23.35
C ILE A 457 -10.09 -19.97 -22.24
N CYS A 458 -8.78 -20.19 -22.15
CA CYS A 458 -7.99 -19.66 -21.06
C CYS A 458 -7.89 -18.13 -21.16
N PRO A 459 -8.45 -17.37 -20.20
CA PRO A 459 -8.46 -15.90 -20.29
C PRO A 459 -7.09 -15.25 -20.07
N HIS A 460 -6.06 -16.04 -19.70
CA HIS A 460 -4.72 -15.56 -19.37
C HIS A 460 -3.62 -16.22 -20.21
N ALA A 461 -3.96 -17.04 -21.21
CA ALA A 461 -3.01 -17.86 -21.96
C ALA A 461 -2.05 -18.68 -21.04
N ALA A 462 -2.56 -19.14 -19.90
CA ALA A 462 -1.84 -19.84 -18.85
C ALA A 462 -1.88 -21.37 -19.00
N ILE A 463 -2.47 -21.89 -20.07
CA ILE A 463 -2.40 -23.31 -20.46
C ILE A 463 -2.28 -23.37 -21.98
N ARG A 464 -1.28 -24.08 -22.49
CA ARG A 464 -0.93 -24.06 -23.91
C ARG A 464 -0.63 -25.45 -24.44
N PRO A 465 -1.01 -25.75 -25.69
CA PRO A 465 -0.57 -26.94 -26.38
C PRO A 465 0.83 -26.73 -26.95
N PHE A 466 1.64 -27.78 -26.89
CA PHE A 466 2.94 -27.87 -27.53
C PHE A 466 2.98 -29.12 -28.39
N VAL A 467 3.61 -28.99 -29.56
CA VAL A 467 3.92 -30.12 -30.43
C VAL A 467 5.44 -30.16 -30.57
N LEU A 468 6.04 -31.29 -30.22
CA LEU A 468 7.48 -31.47 -30.10
C LEU A 468 7.94 -32.59 -31.03
N THR A 469 9.09 -32.41 -31.65
CA THR A 469 9.86 -33.50 -32.27
C THR A 469 10.50 -34.40 -31.19
N ASP A 470 10.97 -35.58 -31.58
CA ASP A 470 11.74 -36.47 -30.68
C ASP A 470 12.96 -35.75 -30.08
N ASP A 471 13.71 -35.01 -30.91
CA ASP A 471 14.90 -34.25 -30.49
C ASP A 471 14.59 -33.11 -29.52
N GLU A 472 13.40 -32.51 -29.62
CA GLU A 472 12.96 -31.48 -28.68
C GLU A 472 12.45 -32.09 -27.37
N LEU A 473 11.70 -33.19 -27.43
CA LEU A 473 11.22 -33.91 -26.25
C LEU A 473 12.39 -34.44 -25.41
N ALA A 474 13.43 -34.95 -26.06
CA ALA A 474 14.64 -35.47 -25.39
C ALA A 474 15.40 -34.42 -24.55
N LYS A 475 15.09 -33.13 -24.69
CA LYS A 475 15.66 -32.04 -23.86
C LYS A 475 14.97 -31.88 -22.50
N PHE A 476 13.86 -32.58 -22.27
CA PHE A 476 13.09 -32.49 -21.04
C PHE A 476 13.07 -33.84 -20.30
N ASP A 477 13.66 -33.86 -19.12
CA ASP A 477 13.65 -35.07 -18.29
C ASP A 477 12.26 -35.32 -17.70
N GLY A 478 11.67 -36.47 -18.05
CA GLY A 478 10.41 -36.93 -17.46
C GLY A 478 9.15 -36.18 -17.94
N LEU A 479 9.23 -35.41 -19.04
CA LEU A 479 8.06 -34.77 -19.62
C LEU A 479 7.15 -35.83 -20.26
N GLU A 480 5.93 -35.94 -19.75
CA GLU A 480 4.94 -36.85 -20.32
C GLU A 480 4.36 -36.27 -21.61
N SER A 481 4.13 -37.13 -22.61
CA SER A 481 3.52 -36.75 -23.89
C SER A 481 2.56 -37.83 -24.41
N ILE A 482 1.78 -37.49 -25.45
CA ILE A 482 1.00 -38.44 -26.25
C ILE A 482 1.30 -38.24 -27.74
N GLU A 483 1.15 -39.29 -28.54
CA GLU A 483 1.36 -39.19 -30.00
C GLU A 483 0.37 -38.20 -30.64
N MET A 484 0.87 -37.31 -31.48
CA MET A 484 0.06 -36.33 -32.21
C MET A 484 -0.91 -37.03 -33.19
N LYS A 485 -2.21 -36.75 -33.06
CA LYS A 485 -3.29 -37.43 -33.83
C LYS A 485 -3.54 -36.81 -35.20
N ALA A 486 -3.42 -35.48 -35.32
CA ALA A 486 -3.67 -34.73 -36.55
C ALA A 486 -3.01 -33.35 -36.49
N PRO A 487 -2.68 -32.70 -37.63
CA PRO A 487 -2.82 -33.19 -39.00
C PRO A 487 -1.79 -34.29 -39.33
N ALA A 488 -2.00 -35.03 -40.43
CA ALA A 488 -1.12 -36.13 -40.86
C ALA A 488 0.33 -35.68 -41.10
N THR A 489 0.56 -34.40 -41.39
CA THR A 489 1.89 -33.79 -41.53
C THR A 489 2.70 -33.76 -40.23
N MET A 490 2.06 -33.94 -39.07
CA MET A 490 2.70 -33.99 -37.75
C MET A 490 2.73 -35.42 -37.16
N LYS A 491 2.52 -36.45 -38.00
CA LYS A 491 2.55 -37.84 -37.56
C LYS A 491 3.95 -38.19 -37.01
N GLY A 492 3.99 -38.88 -35.87
CA GLY A 492 5.22 -39.22 -35.17
C GLY A 492 5.75 -38.11 -34.25
N MET A 493 5.09 -36.95 -34.18
CA MET A 493 5.41 -35.90 -33.19
C MET A 493 4.66 -36.14 -31.86
N HIS A 494 5.08 -35.42 -30.84
CA HIS A 494 4.56 -35.50 -29.47
C HIS A 494 3.69 -34.30 -29.14
N PHE A 495 2.52 -34.54 -28.57
CA PHE A 495 1.62 -33.50 -28.09
C PHE A 495 1.63 -33.43 -26.56
N VAL A 496 1.73 -32.21 -26.04
CA VAL A 496 1.74 -31.91 -24.60
C VAL A 496 0.81 -30.73 -24.32
N ILE A 497 0.07 -30.77 -23.21
CA ILE A 497 -0.60 -29.60 -22.65
C ILE A 497 0.14 -29.18 -21.40
N GLU A 498 0.70 -27.97 -21.42
CA GLU A 498 1.47 -27.45 -20.29
C GLU A 498 0.82 -26.19 -19.71
N PRO A 499 0.44 -26.20 -18.41
CA PRO A 499 0.00 -25.01 -17.71
C PRO A 499 1.19 -24.16 -17.21
N SER A 500 1.15 -22.85 -17.48
CA SER A 500 2.00 -21.89 -16.77
C SER A 500 1.43 -21.67 -15.37
N VAL A 501 1.89 -22.48 -14.41
CA VAL A 501 1.40 -22.50 -13.02
C VAL A 501 1.41 -21.10 -12.39
N LEU A 502 2.48 -20.33 -12.60
CA LEU A 502 2.65 -19.01 -11.99
C LEU A 502 1.83 -17.89 -12.66
N ASP A 503 1.29 -18.11 -13.85
CA ASP A 503 0.40 -17.16 -14.54
C ASP A 503 -1.08 -17.56 -14.46
N CYS A 504 -1.37 -18.76 -13.96
CA CYS A 504 -2.74 -19.25 -13.82
C CYS A 504 -3.48 -18.55 -12.69
N LEU A 505 -4.73 -18.14 -12.95
CA LEU A 505 -5.64 -17.54 -11.96
C LEU A 505 -6.77 -18.48 -11.51
N GLY A 506 -6.57 -19.81 -11.61
CA GLY A 506 -7.41 -20.78 -10.91
C GLY A 506 -8.89 -20.80 -11.32
N CYS A 507 -9.28 -20.13 -12.41
CA CYS A 507 -10.69 -19.91 -12.77
C CYS A 507 -11.47 -21.19 -13.12
N GLY A 508 -10.79 -22.31 -13.37
CA GLY A 508 -11.43 -23.60 -13.68
C GLY A 508 -11.99 -23.73 -15.11
N ASN A 509 -12.10 -22.66 -15.90
CA ASN A 509 -12.69 -22.68 -17.25
C ASN A 509 -12.14 -23.79 -18.15
N CYS A 510 -10.82 -24.00 -18.13
CA CYS A 510 -10.17 -25.02 -18.95
C CYS A 510 -10.55 -26.46 -18.55
N ALA A 511 -10.77 -26.71 -17.25
CA ALA A 511 -11.19 -28.01 -16.73
C ALA A 511 -12.69 -28.25 -16.93
N ASP A 512 -13.51 -27.19 -16.84
CA ASP A 512 -14.98 -27.25 -17.03
C ASP A 512 -15.37 -27.58 -18.47
N ILE A 513 -14.72 -26.93 -19.45
CA ILE A 513 -15.02 -27.16 -20.87
C ILE A 513 -14.40 -28.46 -21.41
N CYS A 514 -13.42 -29.04 -20.71
CA CYS A 514 -12.65 -30.17 -21.22
C CYS A 514 -13.56 -31.38 -21.48
N PRO A 515 -13.72 -31.82 -22.76
CA PRO A 515 -14.59 -32.94 -23.08
C PRO A 515 -14.06 -34.28 -22.56
N GLY A 516 -12.75 -34.35 -22.25
CA GLY A 516 -12.13 -35.52 -21.62
C GLY A 516 -12.22 -35.53 -20.09
N ASN A 517 -12.67 -34.46 -19.45
CA ASN A 517 -12.85 -34.46 -18.00
C ASN A 517 -14.12 -35.25 -17.66
N PRO A 518 -14.04 -36.38 -16.93
CA PRO A 518 -15.23 -37.13 -16.54
C PRO A 518 -16.12 -36.22 -15.69
N LYS A 519 -17.27 -35.83 -16.25
CA LYS A 519 -18.25 -35.01 -15.52
C LYS A 519 -18.82 -35.86 -14.39
N LEU A 520 -18.23 -35.76 -13.20
CA LEU A 520 -18.91 -36.14 -11.96
C LEU A 520 -20.17 -35.29 -11.94
N GLY A 521 -21.33 -35.94 -12.08
CA GLY A 521 -22.63 -35.26 -12.17
C GLY A 521 -22.79 -34.23 -11.06
N LYS A 522 -23.45 -33.11 -11.39
CA LYS A 522 -23.77 -31.97 -10.51
C LYS A 522 -23.80 -32.37 -9.02
N ALA A 523 -22.84 -31.86 -8.24
CA ALA A 523 -22.94 -31.79 -6.79
C ALA A 523 -23.84 -30.62 -6.38
#